data_AF-A0A0A1TW82-F1
#
_entry.id   AF-A0A0A1TW82-F1
#
_cell.length_a   1.000
_cell.length_b   1.000
_cell.length_c   1.000
_cell.angle_alpha   90.00
_cell.angle_beta   90.00
_cell.angle_gamma   90.00
#
_symmetry.space_group_name_H-M   'P 1'
#
loop_
_entity.id
_entity.type
_entity.pdbx_description
1 polymer ?
#
loop_
_entity_poly.entity_id
_entity_poly.type
_entity_poly.pdbx_seq_one_letter_code
_entity_poly.pdbx_strand_id
1 'polypeptide(L)'
;MQFHVRKDMLTTKKIEKYLEVTDECKKLFDQSKDPIVVILQQNQGGFVDLEDHLQNSLAPYRIIESEVAMRIDKSSERVIRFRVGSGLIDPETLEPRVPDVNGTYEGPLGPWYDSPETDLFGDVKFVRTQKSLFKKHYEMKYNMTNVRNPNEIIIFTDQFCFSACNAFAKQFREKNSGILVAYSGLVQSDLRDVGQSPTVVIQDSLIHGNNETVLLEHGMTLSISFAPNYPLNRTHKTVPDEFIVHQPNEYALLEFYEETEESLISFLNEAQIVYEKYKEFCVDGMVLYEKSCIGNKNSVGGYKCKNGKYDRSKCVLVGCKNGIELNQTTGFCGDDKNEDFINGAVTTLVSLFVLVFLNKTKEMKMQIIKYNPALFTVSFTRFSIATT
;
A
#
# COMPACT_ATOMS: atom_id res chain seq x y z
N MET A 1 -3.32 8.03 32.81
CA MET A 1 -3.21 6.59 33.15
C MET A 1 -3.00 5.86 31.83
N GLN A 2 -1.74 5.65 31.45
CA GLN A 2 -1.33 5.08 30.17
C GLN A 2 -1.47 3.56 30.22
N PHE A 3 -2.33 3.01 29.36
CA PHE A 3 -2.49 1.57 29.27
C PHE A 3 -1.22 0.94 28.67
N HIS A 4 -0.58 0.09 29.48
CA HIS A 4 0.40 -0.89 29.01
C HIS A 4 -0.20 -1.72 27.88
N VAL A 5 0.35 -1.64 26.68
CA VAL A 5 0.09 -2.65 25.64
C VAL A 5 0.98 -3.86 25.97
N ARG A 6 0.45 -4.74 26.82
CA ARG A 6 1.00 -6.08 27.04
C ARG A 6 0.94 -6.85 25.73
N LYS A 7 2.10 -7.32 25.26
CA LYS A 7 2.42 -8.73 24.99
C LYS A 7 1.27 -9.63 24.50
N ASP A 8 0.56 -9.21 23.47
CA ASP A 8 -0.21 -10.13 22.63
C ASP A 8 0.54 -10.23 21.29
N MET A 9 1.44 -11.20 21.22
CA MET A 9 1.74 -11.86 19.95
C MET A 9 0.38 -12.17 19.30
N LEU A 10 0.13 -11.63 18.12
CA LEU A 10 -1.17 -11.68 17.47
C LEU A 10 -1.79 -13.07 17.49
N THR A 11 -2.97 -13.19 18.09
CA THR A 11 -3.74 -14.43 18.04
C THR A 11 -4.32 -14.60 16.63
N THR A 12 -4.33 -15.82 16.11
CA THR A 12 -4.93 -16.18 14.80
C THR A 12 -6.31 -15.54 14.61
N LYS A 13 -7.10 -15.41 15.69
CA LYS A 13 -8.41 -14.77 15.71
C LYS A 13 -8.43 -13.29 15.31
N LYS A 14 -7.42 -12.50 15.68
CA LYS A 14 -7.34 -11.07 15.30
C LYS A 14 -7.06 -10.91 13.81
N ILE A 15 -6.19 -11.77 13.26
CA ILE A 15 -5.90 -11.81 11.82
C ILE A 15 -7.11 -12.26 11.03
N GLU A 16 -7.78 -13.34 11.45
CA GLU A 16 -9.02 -13.83 10.83
C GLU A 16 -10.09 -12.73 10.78
N LYS A 17 -10.31 -12.04 11.91
CA LYS A 17 -11.25 -10.92 11.98
C LYS A 17 -10.87 -9.78 11.03
N TYR A 18 -9.59 -9.43 10.93
CA TYR A 18 -9.12 -8.40 10.00
C TYR A 18 -9.45 -8.77 8.54
N LEU A 19 -9.15 -10.01 8.15
CA LEU A 19 -9.44 -10.50 6.81
C LEU A 19 -10.95 -10.52 6.52
N GLU A 20 -11.76 -10.98 7.48
CA GLU A 20 -13.22 -10.97 7.38
C GLU A 20 -13.79 -9.56 7.17
N VAL A 21 -13.37 -8.60 8.01
CA VAL A 21 -13.85 -7.22 7.88
C VAL A 21 -13.38 -6.57 6.58
N THR A 22 -12.16 -6.87 6.14
CA THR A 22 -11.66 -6.37 4.85
C THR A 22 -12.49 -6.93 3.69
N ASP A 23 -12.84 -8.22 3.72
CA ASP A 23 -13.75 -8.84 2.74
C ASP A 23 -15.17 -8.23 2.76
N GLU A 24 -15.71 -7.94 3.93
CA GLU A 24 -16.99 -7.24 4.06
C GLU A 24 -16.95 -5.83 3.47
N CYS A 25 -15.88 -5.06 3.74
CA CYS A 25 -15.68 -3.74 3.16
C CYS A 25 -15.65 -3.79 1.63
N LYS A 26 -14.92 -4.75 1.06
CA LYS A 26 -14.85 -4.96 -0.40
C LYS A 26 -16.22 -5.24 -1.01
N LYS A 27 -17.04 -6.08 -0.37
CA LYS A 27 -18.43 -6.33 -0.82
C LYS A 27 -19.28 -5.06 -0.78
N LEU A 28 -19.07 -4.20 0.21
CA LEU A 28 -19.75 -2.90 0.29
C LEU A 28 -19.27 -1.92 -0.78
N PHE A 29 -17.98 -1.91 -1.11
CA PHE A 29 -17.45 -1.08 -2.21
C PHE A 29 -18.02 -1.48 -3.56
N ASP A 30 -18.26 -2.77 -3.79
CA ASP A 30 -18.92 -3.27 -5.00
C ASP A 30 -20.38 -2.83 -5.14
N GLN A 31 -21.04 -2.47 -4.03
CA GLN A 31 -22.42 -1.96 -4.02
C GLN A 31 -22.52 -0.45 -4.31
N SER A 32 -21.40 0.26 -4.44
CA SER A 32 -21.39 1.69 -4.77
C SER A 32 -20.41 1.99 -5.90
N LYS A 33 -20.53 3.17 -6.51
CA LYS A 33 -19.53 3.75 -7.43
C LYS A 33 -18.82 4.97 -6.83
N ASP A 34 -19.14 5.29 -5.58
CA ASP A 34 -18.58 6.43 -4.87
C ASP A 34 -17.05 6.30 -4.69
N PRO A 35 -16.30 7.42 -4.59
CA PRO A 35 -14.89 7.40 -4.20
C PRO A 35 -14.67 6.70 -2.86
N ILE A 36 -13.49 6.09 -2.70
CA ILE A 36 -13.04 5.45 -1.47
C ILE A 36 -12.10 6.41 -0.73
N VAL A 37 -12.40 6.65 0.54
CA VAL A 37 -11.56 7.46 1.42
C VAL A 37 -10.92 6.56 2.47
N VAL A 38 -9.59 6.60 2.57
CA VAL A 38 -8.81 5.87 3.57
C VAL A 38 -8.18 6.87 4.52
N ILE A 39 -8.39 6.71 5.82
CA ILE A 39 -7.81 7.58 6.85
C ILE A 39 -6.81 6.77 7.69
N LEU A 40 -5.52 7.10 7.54
CA LEU A 40 -4.40 6.45 8.22
C LEU A 40 -3.97 7.29 9.44
N GLN A 41 -4.85 7.40 10.42
CA GLN A 41 -4.57 8.17 11.64
C GLN A 41 -3.66 7.39 12.60
N GLN A 42 -2.54 8.02 13.01
CA GLN A 42 -1.63 7.53 14.05
C GLN A 42 -1.34 6.04 13.92
N ASN A 43 -1.15 5.61 12.69
CA ASN A 43 -1.10 4.22 12.33
C ASN A 43 0.31 3.68 12.55
N GLN A 44 0.48 2.91 13.63
CA GLN A 44 1.78 2.35 14.03
C GLN A 44 2.28 1.21 13.12
N GLY A 45 1.52 0.85 12.08
CA GLY A 45 1.79 -0.27 11.20
C GLY A 45 1.47 -1.63 11.81
N GLY A 46 2.05 -2.69 11.25
CA GLY A 46 1.71 -4.06 11.61
C GLY A 46 2.37 -5.04 10.65
N PHE A 47 1.63 -6.06 10.23
CA PHE A 47 2.16 -7.05 9.28
C PHE A 47 2.10 -6.55 7.85
N VAL A 48 3.22 -6.64 7.15
CA VAL A 48 3.36 -6.24 5.74
C VAL A 48 2.46 -7.07 4.82
N ASP A 49 2.24 -8.36 5.11
CA ASP A 49 1.37 -9.22 4.29
C ASP A 49 -0.12 -8.82 4.35
N LEU A 50 -0.60 -8.33 5.49
CA LEU A 50 -1.97 -7.80 5.66
C LEU A 50 -2.13 -6.42 5.01
N GLU A 51 -1.04 -5.67 4.93
CA GLU A 51 -1.01 -4.40 4.22
C GLU A 51 -1.01 -4.60 2.71
N ASP A 52 -0.14 -5.49 2.20
CA ASP A 52 -0.17 -5.98 0.82
C ASP A 52 -1.59 -6.45 0.44
N HIS A 53 -2.29 -7.15 1.34
CA HIS A 53 -3.68 -7.57 1.11
C HIS A 53 -4.62 -6.38 0.90
N LEU A 54 -4.55 -5.34 1.76
CA LEU A 54 -5.38 -4.14 1.63
C LEU A 54 -5.05 -3.37 0.35
N GLN A 55 -3.76 -3.19 0.06
CA GLN A 55 -3.30 -2.52 -1.13
C GLN A 55 -3.74 -3.24 -2.40
N ASN A 56 -3.52 -4.55 -2.50
CA ASN A 56 -3.92 -5.34 -3.65
C ASN A 56 -5.45 -5.39 -3.81
N SER A 57 -6.21 -5.17 -2.74
CA SER A 57 -7.65 -5.03 -2.80
C SER A 57 -8.09 -3.71 -3.45
N LEU A 58 -7.42 -2.60 -3.08
CA LEU A 58 -7.75 -1.25 -3.57
C LEU A 58 -7.18 -0.97 -4.96
N ALA A 59 -5.99 -1.49 -5.27
CA ALA A 59 -5.26 -1.25 -6.50
C ALA A 59 -4.74 -2.56 -7.15
N PRO A 60 -5.63 -3.53 -7.48
CA PRO A 60 -5.24 -4.88 -7.91
C PRO A 60 -4.43 -4.95 -9.21
N TYR A 61 -4.45 -3.89 -10.04
CA TYR A 61 -3.72 -3.84 -11.32
C TYR A 61 -2.35 -3.17 -11.19
N ARG A 62 -1.99 -2.77 -9.98
CA ARG A 62 -0.72 -2.13 -9.63
C ARG A 62 -0.07 -2.93 -8.50
N ILE A 63 -0.01 -4.25 -8.65
CA ILE A 63 0.58 -5.15 -7.65
C ILE A 63 2.01 -4.67 -7.36
N ILE A 64 2.31 -4.60 -6.07
CA ILE A 64 3.61 -4.17 -5.58
C ILE A 64 4.17 -5.35 -4.81
N GLU A 65 5.44 -5.59 -5.04
CA GLU A 65 6.25 -6.44 -4.18
C GLU A 65 7.27 -5.50 -3.56
N SER A 66 7.53 -5.66 -2.27
CA SER A 66 8.60 -4.90 -1.62
C SER A 66 9.81 -5.81 -1.51
N GLU A 67 10.93 -5.35 -2.06
CA GLU A 67 12.20 -5.97 -1.78
C GLU A 67 12.70 -5.49 -0.41
N VAL A 68 13.27 -6.41 0.37
CA VAL A 68 13.90 -6.09 1.64
C VAL A 68 15.29 -6.66 1.71
N ALA A 69 16.14 -6.00 2.48
CA ALA A 69 17.45 -6.54 2.80
C ALA A 69 17.79 -6.28 4.26
N MET A 70 18.52 -7.22 4.87
CA MET A 70 18.89 -7.15 6.27
C MET A 70 20.34 -6.69 6.40
N ARG A 71 20.63 -5.87 7.40
CA ARG A 71 22.02 -5.51 7.73
C ARG A 71 22.79 -6.76 8.17
N ILE A 72 24.04 -6.89 7.73
CA ILE A 72 24.96 -7.90 8.27
C ILE A 72 25.45 -7.44 9.64
N ASP A 73 24.96 -8.10 10.69
CA ASP A 73 25.34 -7.87 12.09
C ASP A 73 24.93 -9.08 12.93
N LYS A 74 25.63 -9.34 14.04
CA LYS A 74 25.29 -10.44 14.96
C LYS A 74 23.88 -10.33 15.52
N SER A 75 23.41 -9.11 15.78
CA SER A 75 22.05 -8.86 16.27
C SER A 75 21.03 -9.19 15.19
N SER A 76 21.32 -8.82 13.93
CA SER A 76 20.47 -9.17 12.80
C SER A 76 20.40 -10.67 12.56
N GLU A 77 21.53 -11.35 12.66
CA GLU A 77 21.59 -12.79 12.46
C GLU A 77 20.67 -13.53 13.44
N ARG A 78 20.66 -13.11 14.71
CA ARG A 78 19.77 -13.69 15.73
C ARG A 78 18.31 -13.56 15.35
N VAL A 79 17.91 -12.36 14.91
CA VAL A 79 16.53 -12.07 14.51
C VAL A 79 16.14 -12.85 13.24
N ILE A 80 17.03 -12.91 12.24
CA ILE A 80 16.84 -13.69 11.01
C ILE A 80 16.64 -15.17 11.35
N ARG A 81 17.53 -15.75 12.17
CA ARG A 81 17.43 -17.14 12.62
C ARG A 81 16.19 -17.39 13.46
N PHE A 82 15.70 -16.36 14.17
CA PHE A 82 14.50 -16.40 14.98
C PHE A 82 13.26 -15.95 14.20
N ARG A 83 12.80 -16.82 13.30
CA ARG A 83 11.53 -16.72 12.53
C ARG A 83 11.45 -15.61 11.47
N VAL A 84 12.23 -14.53 11.53
CA VAL A 84 12.14 -13.47 10.49
C VAL A 84 12.61 -14.01 9.15
N GLY A 85 13.68 -14.81 9.12
CA GLY A 85 14.22 -15.37 7.88
C GLY A 85 13.26 -16.31 7.16
N SER A 86 12.36 -17.01 7.86
CA SER A 86 11.39 -17.91 7.24
C SER A 86 10.21 -17.17 6.58
N GLY A 87 10.02 -15.90 6.92
CA GLY A 87 9.11 -14.97 6.24
C GLY A 87 9.73 -14.29 5.01
N LEU A 88 10.96 -14.62 4.63
CA LEU A 88 11.65 -14.06 3.48
C LEU A 88 11.85 -15.13 2.40
N ILE A 89 11.61 -14.77 1.15
CA ILE A 89 11.84 -15.64 0.00
C ILE A 89 12.85 -15.02 -0.96
N ASP A 90 13.55 -15.89 -1.68
CA ASP A 90 14.41 -15.52 -2.79
C ASP A 90 13.55 -15.01 -3.98
N PRO A 91 13.84 -13.82 -4.55
CA PRO A 91 13.02 -13.26 -5.64
C PRO A 91 13.15 -14.04 -6.96
N GLU A 92 14.22 -14.81 -7.17
CA GLU A 92 14.44 -15.60 -8.40
C GLU A 92 13.84 -17.00 -8.29
N THR A 93 14.03 -17.67 -7.15
CA THR A 93 13.59 -19.07 -6.95
C THR A 93 12.25 -19.18 -6.25
N LEU A 94 11.79 -18.11 -5.60
CA LEU A 94 10.60 -18.06 -4.73
C LEU A 94 10.67 -19.00 -3.51
N GLU A 95 11.84 -19.57 -3.24
CA GLU A 95 12.06 -20.45 -2.10
C GLU A 95 12.38 -19.65 -0.82
N PRO A 96 11.98 -20.13 0.37
CA PRO A 96 12.32 -19.49 1.64
C PRO A 96 13.84 -19.36 1.85
N ARG A 97 14.28 -18.18 2.31
CA ARG A 97 15.69 -17.93 2.66
C ARG A 97 16.15 -18.75 3.85
N VAL A 98 15.23 -19.03 4.79
CA VAL A 98 15.46 -19.87 5.98
C VAL A 98 14.27 -20.83 6.14
N PRO A 99 14.51 -22.11 6.48
CA PRO A 99 13.42 -23.04 6.79
C PRO A 99 12.55 -22.56 7.96
N ASP A 100 11.24 -22.78 7.88
CA ASP A 100 10.34 -22.49 8.98
C ASP A 100 10.49 -23.56 10.08
N VAL A 101 11.10 -23.17 11.20
CA VAL A 101 11.36 -24.04 12.34
C VAL A 101 10.77 -23.46 13.61
N ASN A 102 10.38 -24.34 14.54
CA ASN A 102 9.91 -23.90 15.85
C ASN A 102 11.10 -23.52 16.74
N GLY A 103 11.48 -22.24 16.74
CA GLY A 103 12.59 -21.70 17.54
C GLY A 103 13.66 -21.03 16.67
N THR A 104 14.91 -21.11 17.11
CA THR A 104 16.07 -20.54 16.40
C THR A 104 16.61 -21.54 15.39
N TYR A 105 16.83 -21.08 14.15
CA TYR A 105 17.49 -21.88 13.12
C TYR A 105 19.01 -21.90 13.31
N GLU A 106 19.56 -23.09 13.57
CA GLU A 106 20.99 -23.32 13.82
C GLU A 106 21.79 -23.73 12.56
N GLY A 107 21.12 -23.89 11.41
CA GLY A 107 21.78 -24.28 10.16
C GLY A 107 22.50 -23.13 9.46
N PRO A 108 23.19 -23.38 8.34
CA PRO A 108 23.84 -22.33 7.56
C PRO A 108 22.80 -21.39 6.93
N LEU A 109 23.02 -20.07 7.02
CA LEU A 109 22.19 -19.08 6.32
C LEU A 109 22.53 -19.00 4.82
N GLY A 110 23.68 -19.55 4.42
CA GLY A 110 24.06 -19.75 3.04
C GLY A 110 24.45 -18.45 2.32
N PRO A 111 24.64 -18.52 0.99
CA PRO A 111 25.16 -17.41 0.19
C PRO A 111 24.37 -16.10 0.32
N TRP A 112 23.06 -16.19 0.56
CA TRP A 112 22.19 -15.03 0.78
C TRP A 112 22.69 -14.10 1.90
N TYR A 113 23.22 -14.67 2.98
CA TYR A 113 23.79 -13.95 4.12
C TYR A 113 25.32 -13.90 4.08
N ASP A 114 25.96 -15.03 3.72
CA ASP A 114 27.42 -15.20 3.77
C ASP A 114 28.16 -14.50 2.61
N SER A 115 27.43 -14.06 1.57
CA SER A 115 27.94 -13.25 0.45
C SER A 115 27.20 -11.91 0.38
N PRO A 116 27.51 -10.97 1.29
CA PRO A 116 26.76 -9.74 1.40
C PRO A 116 27.08 -8.72 0.30
N GLU A 117 26.12 -7.86 0.05
CA GLU A 117 26.27 -6.70 -0.83
C GLU A 117 26.62 -5.46 0.00
N THR A 118 27.26 -4.49 -0.65
CA THR A 118 27.61 -3.21 -0.02
C THR A 118 27.06 -2.06 -0.85
N ASP A 119 26.16 -1.27 -0.27
CA ASP A 119 25.76 0.02 -0.81
C ASP A 119 26.66 1.13 -0.26
N LEU A 120 26.94 2.13 -1.09
CA LEU A 120 27.75 3.30 -0.73
C LEU A 120 26.89 4.57 -0.75
N PHE A 121 26.85 5.28 0.37
CA PHE A 121 26.20 6.58 0.52
C PHE A 121 27.26 7.62 0.90
N GLY A 122 27.98 8.14 -0.09
CA GLY A 122 29.19 8.92 0.15
C GLY A 122 30.26 8.05 0.81
N ASP A 123 30.73 8.45 1.99
CA ASP A 123 31.73 7.70 2.78
C ASP A 123 31.12 6.62 3.68
N VAL A 124 29.78 6.55 3.77
CA VAL A 124 29.07 5.57 4.58
C VAL A 124 28.85 4.28 3.79
N LYS A 125 29.25 3.15 4.37
CA LYS A 125 29.02 1.82 3.82
C LYS A 125 27.85 1.15 4.52
N PHE A 126 26.89 0.66 3.75
CA PHE A 126 25.84 -0.21 4.25
C PHE A 126 26.05 -1.62 3.73
N VAL A 127 26.43 -2.54 4.62
CA VAL A 127 26.66 -3.95 4.30
C VAL A 127 25.42 -4.76 4.64
N ARG A 128 24.83 -5.43 3.66
CA ARG A 128 23.53 -6.09 3.77
C ARG A 128 23.48 -7.43 3.05
N THR A 129 22.46 -8.23 3.34
CA THR A 129 22.14 -9.43 2.58
C THR A 129 21.77 -9.08 1.13
N GLN A 130 21.74 -10.10 0.26
CA GLN A 130 21.01 -10.00 -1.00
C GLN A 130 19.53 -9.72 -0.70
N LYS A 131 18.83 -9.10 -1.64
CA LYS A 131 17.42 -8.73 -1.47
C LYS A 131 16.51 -9.96 -1.44
N SER A 132 15.42 -9.83 -0.71
CA SER A 132 14.38 -10.86 -0.56
C SER A 132 13.01 -10.22 -0.71
N LEU A 133 11.99 -11.03 -0.96
CA LEU A 133 10.59 -10.61 -0.87
C LEU A 133 9.99 -11.11 0.45
N PHE A 134 8.97 -10.44 0.96
CA PHE A 134 8.15 -11.00 2.03
C PHE A 134 7.29 -12.15 1.49
N LYS A 135 7.27 -13.24 2.25
CA LYS A 135 6.36 -14.36 1.99
C LYS A 135 4.93 -13.92 2.28
N LYS A 136 4.05 -14.03 1.27
CA LYS A 136 2.62 -13.77 1.43
C LYS A 136 1.96 -14.98 2.09
N HIS A 137 1.41 -14.79 3.29
CA HIS A 137 0.75 -15.87 4.05
C HIS A 137 -0.78 -15.87 3.89
N TYR A 138 -1.36 -14.74 3.47
CA TYR A 138 -2.80 -14.56 3.44
C TYR A 138 -3.30 -14.30 2.02
N GLU A 139 -4.19 -15.19 1.55
CA GLU A 139 -4.85 -15.05 0.27
C GLU A 139 -6.11 -14.19 0.38
N MET A 140 -6.45 -13.50 -0.71
CA MET A 140 -7.71 -12.76 -0.83
C MET A 140 -8.86 -13.74 -1.05
N LYS A 141 -9.83 -13.80 -0.13
CA LYS A 141 -11.04 -14.62 -0.31
C LYS A 141 -12.07 -13.95 -1.22
N TYR A 142 -12.07 -12.62 -1.27
CA TYR A 142 -12.97 -11.83 -2.13
C TYR A 142 -12.18 -10.81 -2.94
N ASN A 143 -12.39 -10.83 -4.26
CA ASN A 143 -11.86 -9.83 -5.20
C ASN A 143 -12.97 -8.84 -5.55
N MET A 144 -12.68 -7.55 -5.38
CA MET A 144 -13.60 -6.49 -5.81
C MET A 144 -13.82 -6.54 -7.32
N THR A 145 -15.07 -6.45 -7.73
CA THR A 145 -15.45 -6.36 -9.15
C THR A 145 -15.52 -4.90 -9.62
N ASN A 146 -15.78 -3.97 -8.70
CA ASN A 146 -15.88 -2.55 -8.94
C ASN A 146 -14.62 -1.81 -8.47
N VAL A 147 -13.49 -2.13 -9.09
CA VAL A 147 -12.20 -1.47 -8.81
C VAL A 147 -12.27 0.01 -9.20
N ARG A 148 -11.87 0.88 -8.28
CA ARG A 148 -11.83 2.32 -8.48
C ARG A 148 -10.65 2.74 -9.36
N ASN A 149 -10.82 3.84 -10.07
CA ASN A 149 -9.69 4.52 -10.68
C ASN A 149 -8.80 5.14 -9.60
N PRO A 150 -7.50 5.34 -9.85
CA PRO A 150 -6.62 6.00 -8.90
C PRO A 150 -7.08 7.39 -8.44
N ASN A 151 -7.78 8.14 -9.29
CA ASN A 151 -8.32 9.45 -8.92
C ASN A 151 -9.61 9.37 -8.07
N GLU A 152 -10.12 8.17 -7.81
CA GLU A 152 -11.29 7.89 -6.97
C GLU A 152 -10.89 7.24 -5.63
N ILE A 153 -9.59 7.12 -5.34
CA ILE A 153 -9.05 6.59 -4.08
C ILE A 153 -8.26 7.71 -3.41
N ILE A 154 -8.73 8.17 -2.25
CA ILE A 154 -8.14 9.30 -1.52
C ILE A 154 -7.63 8.80 -0.18
N ILE A 155 -6.35 9.01 0.09
CA ILE A 155 -5.67 8.47 1.26
C ILE A 155 -5.13 9.62 2.09
N PHE A 156 -5.68 9.79 3.29
CA PHE A 156 -5.18 10.73 4.28
C PHE A 156 -4.11 10.08 5.14
N THR A 157 -2.94 10.71 5.25
CA THR A 157 -1.83 10.24 6.08
C THR A 157 -1.27 11.37 6.92
N ASP A 158 -0.95 11.07 8.18
CA ASP A 158 -0.25 11.98 9.08
C ASP A 158 1.23 11.60 9.22
N GLN A 159 1.97 12.37 10.00
CA GLN A 159 3.38 12.11 10.34
C GLN A 159 3.60 10.85 11.21
N PHE A 160 2.52 10.20 11.66
CA PHE A 160 2.52 9.05 12.55
C PHE A 160 2.12 7.75 11.83
N CYS A 161 2.38 7.67 10.52
CA CYS A 161 2.21 6.48 9.70
C CYS A 161 3.53 5.68 9.66
N PHE A 162 3.63 4.65 10.50
CA PHE A 162 4.83 3.83 10.75
C PHE A 162 4.72 2.43 10.12
N SER A 163 5.86 1.75 9.93
CA SER A 163 5.91 0.32 9.57
C SER A 163 5.08 0.00 8.32
N ALA A 164 4.22 -0.99 8.33
CA ALA A 164 3.35 -1.32 7.21
C ALA A 164 2.54 -0.12 6.68
N CYS A 165 2.16 0.86 7.53
CA CYS A 165 1.51 2.08 7.04
C CYS A 165 2.42 2.90 6.12
N ASN A 166 3.70 3.01 6.46
CA ASN A 166 4.68 3.67 5.59
C ASN A 166 4.74 2.96 4.25
N ALA A 167 4.89 1.62 4.27
CA ALA A 167 4.91 0.80 3.07
C ALA A 167 3.69 1.12 2.19
N PHE A 168 2.48 1.04 2.74
CA PHE A 168 1.23 1.38 2.05
C PHE A 168 1.27 2.79 1.43
N ALA A 169 1.59 3.81 2.22
CA ALA A 169 1.55 5.19 1.77
C ALA A 169 2.59 5.47 0.68
N LYS A 170 3.84 5.05 0.86
CA LYS A 170 4.90 5.26 -0.14
C LYS A 170 4.60 4.49 -1.41
N GLN A 171 4.20 3.23 -1.30
CA GLN A 171 3.89 2.39 -2.45
C GLN A 171 2.71 2.94 -3.28
N PHE A 172 1.64 3.41 -2.64
CA PHE A 172 0.55 4.10 -3.35
C PHE A 172 1.04 5.37 -4.06
N ARG A 173 1.95 6.12 -3.43
CA ARG A 173 2.52 7.34 -4.01
C ARG A 173 3.33 7.04 -5.25
N GLU A 174 4.24 6.07 -5.16
CA GLU A 174 5.15 5.68 -6.22
C GLU A 174 4.42 5.19 -7.47
N LYS A 175 3.38 4.36 -7.28
CA LYS A 175 2.60 3.81 -8.39
C LYS A 175 1.53 4.74 -8.91
N ASN A 176 1.29 5.87 -8.23
CA ASN A 176 0.14 6.74 -8.45
C ASN A 176 -1.17 5.93 -8.47
N SER A 177 -1.33 5.04 -7.48
CA SER A 177 -2.49 4.15 -7.31
C SER A 177 -3.64 4.82 -6.55
N GLY A 178 -3.43 6.03 -6.04
CA GLY A 178 -4.38 6.85 -5.30
C GLY A 178 -3.91 8.31 -5.25
N ILE A 179 -4.72 9.17 -4.65
CA ILE A 179 -4.37 10.56 -4.32
C ILE A 179 -4.03 10.62 -2.84
N LEU A 180 -2.79 10.96 -2.52
CA LEU A 180 -2.30 11.03 -1.15
C LEU A 180 -2.36 12.45 -0.62
N VAL A 181 -3.05 12.60 0.50
CA VAL A 181 -3.29 13.87 1.16
C VAL A 181 -2.59 13.83 2.51
N ALA A 182 -1.53 14.61 2.66
CA ALA A 182 -0.95 14.81 3.98
C ALA A 182 -1.87 15.71 4.80
N TYR A 183 -2.04 15.41 6.08
CA TYR A 183 -2.70 16.31 7.02
C TYR A 183 -1.88 16.41 8.31
N SER A 184 -2.23 17.38 9.16
CA SER A 184 -1.44 17.73 10.33
C SER A 184 -0.02 18.22 10.00
N GLY A 185 0.78 18.49 11.03
CA GLY A 185 2.14 19.02 10.89
C GLY A 185 2.21 20.52 10.60
N LEU A 186 3.43 21.02 10.35
CA LEU A 186 3.68 22.45 10.19
C LEU A 186 3.06 22.98 8.89
N VAL A 187 2.09 23.88 9.01
CA VAL A 187 1.38 24.49 7.87
C VAL A 187 2.33 25.17 6.89
N GLN A 188 3.40 25.79 7.40
CA GLN A 188 4.37 26.54 6.60
C GLN A 188 5.44 25.67 5.92
N SER A 189 5.46 24.36 6.18
CA SER A 189 6.45 23.47 5.55
C SER A 189 5.96 23.01 4.17
N ASP A 190 6.76 23.31 3.14
CA ASP A 190 6.60 22.71 1.81
C ASP A 190 7.28 21.33 1.72
N LEU A 191 8.08 20.97 2.73
CA LEU A 191 8.71 19.66 2.82
C LEU A 191 7.76 18.71 3.55
N ARG A 192 7.07 17.86 2.80
CA ARG A 192 6.18 16.83 3.31
C ARG A 192 6.61 15.46 2.78
N ASP A 193 6.48 14.44 3.62
CA ASP A 193 6.74 13.05 3.25
C ASP A 193 5.54 12.22 3.67
N VAL A 194 5.08 11.31 2.82
CA VAL A 194 4.05 10.34 3.15
C VAL A 194 4.69 9.13 3.82
N GLY A 195 4.15 8.68 4.96
CA GLY A 195 4.75 7.57 5.71
C GLY A 195 6.17 7.91 6.19
N GLN A 196 6.31 8.46 7.39
CA GLN A 196 7.60 9.04 7.82
C GLN A 196 8.52 8.08 8.58
N SER A 197 8.14 6.81 8.73
CA SER A 197 8.79 5.95 9.72
C SER A 197 9.05 4.51 9.31
N PRO A 198 10.00 3.81 9.96
CA PRO A 198 10.62 2.63 9.40
C PRO A 198 9.66 1.48 9.15
N THR A 199 9.90 0.72 8.08
CA THR A 199 8.96 -0.27 7.53
C THR A 199 8.84 -1.55 8.35
N VAL A 200 9.94 -2.07 8.89
CA VAL A 200 9.91 -3.24 9.78
C VAL A 200 10.48 -2.89 11.13
N VAL A 201 9.63 -2.92 12.15
CA VAL A 201 10.00 -2.60 13.52
C VAL A 201 10.08 -3.88 14.34
N ILE A 202 11.25 -4.16 14.91
CA ILE A 202 11.43 -5.22 15.90
C ILE A 202 11.59 -4.63 17.30
N GLN A 203 11.17 -5.39 18.31
CA GLN A 203 11.35 -5.02 19.71
C GLN A 203 12.65 -5.62 20.26
N ASP A 204 13.24 -4.96 21.26
CA ASP A 204 14.35 -5.45 22.08
C ASP A 204 14.23 -6.93 22.46
N SER A 205 13.06 -7.35 22.93
CA SER A 205 12.79 -8.74 23.30
C SER A 205 13.12 -9.72 22.18
N LEU A 206 12.84 -9.40 20.91
CA LEU A 206 13.17 -10.27 19.78
C LEU A 206 14.67 -10.33 19.49
N ILE A 207 15.39 -9.20 19.64
CA ILE A 207 16.85 -9.11 19.45
C ILE A 207 17.58 -10.02 20.46
N HIS A 208 17.03 -10.11 21.67
CA HIS A 208 17.62 -10.84 22.79
C HIS A 208 16.95 -12.21 23.05
N GLY A 209 16.12 -12.71 22.13
CA GLY A 209 15.47 -14.02 22.27
C GLY A 209 14.57 -14.13 23.51
N ASN A 210 13.94 -13.02 23.89
CA ASN A 210 13.10 -12.81 25.07
C ASN A 210 13.82 -12.93 26.43
N ASN A 211 15.15 -12.91 26.45
CA ASN A 211 15.95 -13.05 27.68
C ASN A 211 16.38 -11.71 28.31
N GLU A 212 16.27 -10.59 27.60
CA GLU A 212 16.64 -9.28 28.13
C GLU A 212 15.47 -8.62 28.87
N THR A 213 15.71 -8.22 30.13
CA THR A 213 14.70 -7.56 30.99
C THR A 213 15.07 -6.14 31.36
N VAL A 214 16.28 -5.66 31.03
CA VAL A 214 16.83 -4.39 31.54
C VAL A 214 15.95 -3.19 31.24
N LEU A 215 15.54 -3.00 29.98
CA LEU A 215 14.65 -1.89 29.58
C LEU A 215 13.26 -2.07 30.19
N LEU A 216 12.72 -3.30 30.14
CA LEU A 216 11.40 -3.64 30.67
C LEU A 216 11.29 -3.41 32.19
N GLU A 217 12.35 -3.71 32.95
CA GLU A 217 12.43 -3.45 34.40
C GLU A 217 12.36 -1.95 34.73
N HIS A 218 12.77 -1.09 33.79
CA HIS A 218 12.64 0.35 33.89
C HIS A 218 11.35 0.89 33.22
N GLY A 219 10.43 0.01 32.80
CA GLY A 219 9.20 0.39 32.12
C GLY A 219 9.40 0.93 30.70
N MET A 220 10.55 0.63 30.08
CA MET A 220 10.89 1.03 28.72
C MET A 220 10.87 -0.15 27.76
N THR A 221 10.68 0.13 26.48
CA THR A 221 10.81 -0.83 25.38
C THR A 221 11.55 -0.14 24.25
N LEU A 222 12.52 -0.83 23.64
CA LEU A 222 13.17 -0.34 22.42
C LEU A 222 12.52 -0.98 21.18
N SER A 223 12.28 -0.15 20.17
CA SER A 223 11.81 -0.56 18.86
C SER A 223 12.74 0.00 17.79
N ILE A 224 13.25 -0.86 16.90
CA ILE A 224 14.18 -0.47 15.85
C ILE A 224 13.72 -0.90 14.47
N SER A 225 14.03 -0.08 13.47
CA SER A 225 13.97 -0.49 12.07
C SER A 225 14.95 -1.62 11.83
N PHE A 226 14.48 -2.72 11.23
CA PHE A 226 15.30 -3.90 11.01
C PHE A 226 15.52 -4.23 9.54
N ALA A 227 14.50 -4.01 8.71
CA ALA A 227 14.50 -4.40 7.31
C ALA A 227 14.07 -3.20 6.46
N PRO A 228 15.03 -2.43 5.90
CA PRO A 228 14.71 -1.42 4.91
C PRO A 228 14.03 -2.02 3.68
N ASN A 229 12.99 -1.36 3.20
CA ASN A 229 12.33 -1.65 1.93
C ASN A 229 13.05 -0.95 0.77
N TYR A 230 13.11 -1.61 -0.37
CA TYR A 230 13.67 -1.08 -1.61
C TYR A 230 12.59 -1.03 -2.70
N PRO A 231 12.62 0.02 -3.54
CA PRO A 231 11.66 0.15 -4.62
C PRO A 231 12.02 -0.83 -5.75
N LEU A 232 11.03 -1.59 -6.24
CA LEU A 232 11.21 -2.51 -7.37
C LEU A 232 11.61 -1.81 -8.68
N ASN A 233 11.23 -0.54 -8.85
CA ASN A 233 11.36 0.14 -10.14
C ASN A 233 11.64 1.65 -10.03
N ARG A 234 12.92 2.04 -10.01
CA ARG A 234 13.55 3.16 -10.77
C ARG A 234 14.94 3.55 -10.22
N THR A 235 15.60 4.46 -10.95
CA THR A 235 16.88 5.20 -10.86
C THR A 235 17.83 5.04 -9.66
N HIS A 236 17.33 4.71 -8.46
CA HIS A 236 18.09 4.63 -7.21
C HIS A 236 17.86 3.27 -6.51
N LYS A 237 18.14 2.16 -7.21
CA LYS A 237 17.94 0.78 -6.71
C LYS A 237 18.63 0.45 -5.38
N THR A 238 19.58 1.29 -4.96
CA THR A 238 20.43 1.11 -3.78
C THR A 238 19.98 1.96 -2.59
N VAL A 239 19.04 2.90 -2.74
CA VAL A 239 18.56 3.73 -1.63
C VAL A 239 17.22 3.13 -1.14
N PRO A 240 17.11 2.77 0.14
CA PRO A 240 15.84 2.32 0.71
C PRO A 240 14.75 3.40 0.69
N ASP A 241 13.49 2.98 0.56
CA ASP A 241 12.32 3.85 0.49
C ASP A 241 12.14 4.69 1.77
N GLU A 242 12.61 4.21 2.93
CA GLU A 242 12.56 4.98 4.17
C GLU A 242 13.38 6.28 4.09
N PHE A 243 14.41 6.33 3.24
CA PHE A 243 15.27 7.50 3.06
C PHE A 243 14.89 8.35 1.85
N ILE A 244 13.88 7.93 1.08
CA ILE A 244 13.37 8.65 -0.08
C ILE A 244 12.12 9.44 0.33
N VAL A 245 12.18 10.75 0.13
CA VAL A 245 11.04 11.65 0.37
C VAL A 245 10.01 11.46 -0.74
N HIS A 246 8.83 11.00 -0.34
CA HIS A 246 7.64 10.84 -1.16
C HIS A 246 6.67 11.99 -0.86
N GLN A 247 6.76 13.05 -1.65
CA GLN A 247 5.86 14.20 -1.49
C GLN A 247 4.41 13.78 -1.72
N PRO A 248 3.46 14.16 -0.84
CA PRO A 248 2.03 13.90 -1.06
C PRO A 248 1.54 14.62 -2.31
N ASN A 249 0.37 14.22 -2.80
CA ASN A 249 -0.30 14.93 -3.89
C ASN A 249 -0.89 16.25 -3.41
N GLU A 250 -1.47 16.24 -2.22
CA GLU A 250 -2.15 17.39 -1.61
C GLU A 250 -1.79 17.55 -0.14
N TYR A 251 -2.09 18.72 0.41
CA TYR A 251 -2.07 18.98 1.84
C TYR A 251 -3.42 19.51 2.30
N ALA A 252 -3.94 18.92 3.37
CA ALA A 252 -5.18 19.32 4.02
C ALA A 252 -4.89 19.97 5.38
N LEU A 253 -5.48 21.14 5.62
CA LEU A 253 -5.41 21.81 6.92
C LEU A 253 -6.41 21.19 7.91
N LEU A 254 -6.13 19.95 8.31
CA LEU A 254 -6.86 19.20 9.32
C LEU A 254 -5.90 18.90 10.48
N GLU A 255 -6.35 19.02 11.73
CA GLU A 255 -5.48 18.83 12.90
C GLU A 255 -5.20 17.36 13.21
N PHE A 256 -6.23 16.65 13.65
CA PHE A 256 -6.21 15.22 13.98
C PHE A 256 -7.56 14.62 13.63
N TYR A 257 -7.57 13.34 13.29
CA TYR A 257 -8.83 12.61 13.14
C TYR A 257 -9.31 12.17 14.53
N GLU A 258 -10.53 12.52 14.91
CA GLU A 258 -11.23 11.90 16.04
C GLU A 258 -12.40 11.07 15.52
N GLU A 259 -12.82 10.07 16.30
CA GLU A 259 -14.01 9.26 16.00
C GLU A 259 -15.32 10.00 16.31
N THR A 260 -15.40 11.27 15.90
CA THR A 260 -16.58 12.13 16.01
C THR A 260 -17.15 12.38 14.61
N GLU A 261 -18.45 12.67 14.56
CA GLU A 261 -19.13 13.02 13.31
C GLU A 261 -18.53 14.28 12.68
N GLU A 262 -18.18 15.28 13.49
CA GLU A 262 -17.57 16.54 13.04
C GLU A 262 -16.19 16.34 12.38
N SER A 263 -15.31 15.59 13.03
CA SER A 263 -14.01 15.20 12.46
C SER A 263 -14.22 14.49 11.14
N LEU A 264 -15.16 13.53 11.11
CA LEU A 264 -15.40 12.78 9.90
C LEU A 264 -15.95 13.63 8.75
N ILE A 265 -16.92 14.50 9.00
CA ILE A 265 -17.44 15.43 8.00
C ILE A 265 -16.32 16.31 7.46
N SER A 266 -15.41 16.78 8.30
CA SER A 266 -14.27 17.61 7.88
C SER A 266 -13.35 16.88 6.90
N PHE A 267 -12.98 15.63 7.19
CA PHE A 267 -12.16 14.81 6.29
C PHE A 267 -12.88 14.50 4.98
N LEU A 268 -14.18 14.22 5.03
CA LEU A 268 -14.96 13.94 3.85
C LEU A 268 -15.18 15.19 2.97
N ASN A 269 -15.38 16.37 3.55
CA ASN A 269 -15.44 17.63 2.80
C ASN A 269 -14.12 17.89 2.05
N GLU A 270 -13.00 17.64 2.71
CA GLU A 270 -11.69 17.78 2.08
C GLU A 270 -11.48 16.72 0.98
N ALA A 271 -11.88 15.48 1.23
CA ALA A 271 -11.86 14.42 0.23
C ALA A 271 -12.69 14.81 -1.00
N GLN A 272 -13.82 15.48 -0.81
CA GLN A 272 -14.63 15.99 -1.92
C GLN A 272 -13.90 17.04 -2.75
N ILE A 273 -13.26 18.01 -2.10
CA ILE A 273 -12.47 19.05 -2.79
C ILE A 273 -11.37 18.42 -3.63
N VAL A 274 -10.64 17.46 -3.04
CA VAL A 274 -9.59 16.70 -3.71
C VAL A 274 -10.17 15.90 -4.87
N TYR A 275 -11.27 15.16 -4.67
CA TYR A 275 -11.91 14.37 -5.71
C TYR A 275 -12.30 15.23 -6.92
N GLU A 276 -12.99 16.35 -6.70
CA GLU A 276 -13.43 17.24 -7.78
C GLU A 276 -12.23 17.81 -8.56
N LYS A 277 -11.12 18.16 -7.88
CA LYS A 277 -9.88 18.59 -8.53
C LYS A 277 -9.33 17.52 -9.48
N TYR A 278 -9.28 16.26 -9.05
CA TYR A 278 -8.67 15.16 -9.81
C TYR A 278 -9.61 14.46 -10.80
N LYS A 279 -10.85 14.94 -10.96
CA LYS A 279 -11.67 14.57 -12.13
C LYS A 279 -11.11 15.14 -13.42
N GLU A 280 -10.60 16.37 -13.35
CA GLU A 280 -10.10 17.11 -14.52
C GLU A 280 -8.57 17.16 -14.58
N PHE A 281 -7.92 17.06 -13.42
CA PHE A 281 -6.47 17.05 -13.28
C PHE A 281 -5.93 15.66 -12.94
N CYS A 282 -4.67 15.39 -13.28
CA CYS A 282 -3.98 14.19 -12.84
C CYS A 282 -2.49 14.44 -12.63
N VAL A 283 -1.81 13.52 -11.95
CA VAL A 283 -0.35 13.55 -11.78
C VAL A 283 0.31 12.62 -12.79
N ASP A 284 1.44 13.04 -13.37
CA ASP A 284 2.19 12.23 -14.33
C ASP A 284 2.47 10.82 -13.79
N GLY A 285 2.13 9.81 -14.59
CA GLY A 285 2.24 8.40 -14.21
C GLY A 285 0.95 7.77 -13.66
N MET A 286 -0.01 8.58 -13.19
CA MET A 286 -1.37 8.13 -12.91
C MET A 286 -2.04 7.63 -14.19
N VAL A 287 -2.93 6.64 -14.07
CA VAL A 287 -3.67 6.09 -15.23
C VAL A 287 -5.16 6.06 -14.90
N LEU A 288 -5.98 6.57 -15.81
CA LEU A 288 -7.43 6.42 -15.77
C LEU A 288 -7.79 5.11 -16.49
N TYR A 289 -8.30 4.13 -15.75
CA TYR A 289 -8.71 2.85 -16.32
C TYR A 289 -9.90 3.04 -17.25
N GLU A 290 -9.80 2.44 -18.43
CA GLU A 290 -10.81 2.56 -19.45
C GLU A 290 -11.00 1.21 -20.14
N LYS A 291 -12.25 0.74 -20.17
CA LYS A 291 -12.59 -0.56 -20.74
C LYS A 291 -12.34 -0.58 -22.25
N SER A 292 -12.49 0.56 -22.93
CA SER A 292 -12.19 0.66 -24.35
C SER A 292 -10.70 0.58 -24.67
N CYS A 293 -9.81 0.75 -23.69
CA CYS A 293 -8.37 0.82 -23.97
C CYS A 293 -7.69 -0.51 -24.22
N ILE A 294 -8.21 -1.64 -23.72
CA ILE A 294 -7.69 -2.97 -24.03
C ILE A 294 -8.84 -3.96 -24.19
N GLY A 295 -8.83 -4.66 -25.33
CA GLY A 295 -9.95 -5.49 -25.81
C GLY A 295 -10.00 -6.93 -25.29
N ASN A 296 -9.05 -7.39 -24.47
CA ASN A 296 -9.06 -8.76 -23.96
C ASN A 296 -9.56 -8.87 -22.51
N LYS A 297 -10.12 -10.04 -22.17
CA LYS A 297 -10.77 -10.29 -20.87
C LYS A 297 -9.80 -10.20 -19.68
N ASN A 298 -8.51 -10.49 -19.90
CA ASN A 298 -7.50 -10.69 -18.86
C ASN A 298 -6.65 -9.44 -18.56
N SER A 299 -6.77 -8.39 -19.36
CA SER A 299 -5.93 -7.19 -19.25
C SER A 299 -6.73 -5.97 -18.81
N VAL A 300 -6.02 -4.99 -18.28
CA VAL A 300 -6.59 -3.69 -17.91
C VAL A 300 -5.83 -2.58 -18.62
N GLY A 301 -6.56 -1.84 -19.44
CA GLY A 301 -6.07 -0.67 -20.16
C GLY A 301 -6.46 0.64 -19.50
N GLY A 302 -5.77 1.70 -19.87
CA GLY A 302 -6.18 3.05 -19.49
C GLY A 302 -5.42 4.15 -20.20
N TYR A 303 -5.80 5.38 -19.89
CA TYR A 303 -5.15 6.59 -20.39
C TYR A 303 -4.13 7.09 -19.37
N LYS A 304 -2.88 7.24 -19.80
CA LYS A 304 -1.82 7.75 -18.93
C LYS A 304 -1.92 9.26 -18.80
N CYS A 305 -1.72 9.76 -17.59
CA CYS A 305 -1.57 11.19 -17.35
C CYS A 305 -0.27 11.72 -17.96
N LYS A 306 -0.37 12.85 -18.68
CA LYS A 306 0.75 13.60 -19.21
C LYS A 306 0.45 15.09 -19.14
N ASN A 307 1.34 15.87 -18.52
CA ASN A 307 1.20 17.32 -18.37
C ASN A 307 -0.11 17.72 -17.68
N GLY A 308 -0.50 16.97 -16.63
CA GLY A 308 -1.67 17.29 -15.84
C GLY A 308 -3.01 16.80 -16.41
N LYS A 309 -3.03 16.14 -17.58
CA LYS A 309 -4.25 15.62 -18.21
C LYS A 309 -4.07 14.20 -18.73
N TYR A 310 -5.16 13.42 -18.73
CA TYR A 310 -5.16 12.08 -19.32
C TYR A 310 -5.06 12.16 -20.84
N ASP A 311 -4.03 11.56 -21.42
CA ASP A 311 -3.85 11.47 -22.87
C ASP A 311 -4.83 10.43 -23.44
N ARG A 312 -6.03 10.89 -23.81
CA ARG A 312 -7.08 10.05 -24.39
C ARG A 312 -6.78 9.55 -25.81
N SER A 313 -5.67 9.97 -26.42
CA SER A 313 -5.26 9.52 -27.75
C SER A 313 -4.47 8.20 -27.73
N LYS A 314 -3.97 7.79 -26.56
CA LYS A 314 -3.10 6.61 -26.42
C LYS A 314 -3.50 5.75 -25.24
N CYS A 315 -3.79 4.49 -25.52
CA CYS A 315 -4.03 3.49 -24.50
C CYS A 315 -2.72 2.83 -24.07
N VAL A 316 -2.62 2.54 -22.77
CA VAL A 316 -1.50 1.80 -22.18
C VAL A 316 -2.02 0.59 -21.41
N LEU A 317 -1.25 -0.50 -21.42
CA LEU A 317 -1.47 -1.61 -20.50
C LEU A 317 -1.07 -1.18 -19.10
N VAL A 318 -1.98 -1.39 -18.15
CA VAL A 318 -1.78 -1.09 -16.74
C VAL A 318 -1.34 -2.35 -16.00
N GLY A 319 -2.04 -3.45 -16.24
CA GLY A 319 -1.81 -4.69 -15.53
C GLY A 319 -2.81 -5.77 -15.94
N CYS A 320 -2.76 -6.86 -15.20
CA CYS A 320 -3.47 -8.08 -15.49
C CYS A 320 -4.52 -8.39 -14.43
N LYS A 321 -5.62 -9.03 -14.84
CA LYS A 321 -6.68 -9.48 -13.93
C LYS A 321 -6.34 -10.85 -13.37
N ASN A 322 -6.90 -11.15 -12.20
CA ASN A 322 -6.94 -12.49 -11.61
C ASN A 322 -5.55 -13.14 -11.37
N GLY A 323 -4.52 -12.36 -11.06
CA GLY A 323 -3.18 -12.88 -10.77
C GLY A 323 -2.44 -13.46 -11.97
N ILE A 324 -2.91 -13.20 -13.20
CA ILE A 324 -2.21 -13.58 -14.43
C ILE A 324 -0.98 -12.68 -14.58
N GLU A 325 0.18 -13.24 -14.87
CA GLU A 325 1.39 -12.45 -15.09
C GLU A 325 1.43 -11.77 -16.46
N LEU A 326 2.12 -10.64 -16.52
CA LEU A 326 2.45 -9.98 -17.77
C LEU A 326 3.53 -10.79 -18.49
N ASN A 327 3.21 -11.34 -19.65
CA ASN A 327 4.19 -11.92 -20.52
C ASN A 327 5.06 -10.80 -21.11
N GLN A 328 6.31 -10.69 -20.65
CA GLN A 328 7.22 -9.63 -21.08
C GLN A 328 7.60 -9.69 -22.56
N THR A 329 7.39 -10.84 -23.22
CA THR A 329 7.68 -11.04 -24.65
C THR A 329 6.54 -10.53 -25.51
N THR A 330 5.29 -10.83 -25.13
CA THR A 330 4.10 -10.45 -25.92
C THR A 330 3.52 -9.10 -25.50
N GLY A 331 3.82 -8.65 -24.28
CA GLY A 331 3.21 -7.47 -23.69
C GLY A 331 1.74 -7.68 -23.30
N PHE A 332 1.28 -8.93 -23.18
CA PHE A 332 -0.09 -9.27 -22.77
C PHE A 332 -0.12 -10.12 -21.50
N CYS A 333 -1.27 -10.12 -20.83
CA CYS A 333 -1.51 -10.95 -19.66
C CYS A 333 -1.75 -12.41 -20.05
N GLY A 334 -0.81 -13.30 -19.72
CA GLY A 334 -0.85 -14.74 -20.01
C GLY A 334 -0.17 -15.18 -21.32
N ASP A 335 -0.39 -16.43 -21.71
CA ASP A 335 0.21 -17.08 -22.90
C ASP A 335 -0.53 -16.80 -24.22
N ASP A 336 -1.52 -15.90 -24.20
CA ASP A 336 -2.36 -15.62 -25.37
C ASP A 336 -1.51 -15.01 -26.51
N LYS A 337 -1.18 -15.86 -27.49
CA LYS A 337 -0.42 -15.51 -28.71
C LYS A 337 -1.26 -14.80 -29.78
N ASN A 338 -2.54 -14.51 -29.54
CA ASN A 338 -3.43 -13.90 -30.52
C ASN A 338 -4.44 -13.00 -29.80
N GLU A 339 -4.45 -11.70 -30.11
CA GLU A 339 -5.51 -11.07 -30.91
C GLU A 339 -5.23 -9.56 -31.03
N ASP A 340 -5.02 -9.15 -32.28
CA ASP A 340 -5.00 -7.82 -32.87
C ASP A 340 -5.03 -6.60 -31.92
N PHE A 341 -3.89 -5.91 -31.87
CA PHE A 341 -3.81 -4.51 -31.52
C PHE A 341 -4.52 -3.69 -32.61
N ILE A 342 -5.85 -3.65 -32.57
CA ILE A 342 -6.60 -2.71 -33.42
C ILE A 342 -6.36 -1.32 -32.82
N ASN A 343 -5.44 -0.58 -33.44
CA ASN A 343 -5.46 0.88 -33.46
C ASN A 343 -6.80 1.31 -34.08
N GLY A 344 -7.85 1.35 -33.26
CA GLY A 344 -9.23 1.50 -33.69
C GLY A 344 -9.85 2.78 -33.15
N ALA A 345 -9.39 3.92 -33.67
CA ALA A 345 -10.30 5.04 -33.82
C ALA A 345 -11.34 4.64 -34.88
N VAL A 346 -12.49 4.09 -34.46
CA VAL A 346 -13.64 3.91 -35.34
C VAL A 346 -14.91 4.38 -34.63
N THR A 347 -15.46 5.43 -35.22
CA THR A 347 -16.77 6.04 -35.03
C THR A 347 -17.90 5.02 -35.02
N THR A 348 -18.70 5.04 -33.94
CA THR A 348 -20.09 4.54 -33.99
C THR A 348 -21.01 5.58 -33.38
N LEU A 349 -21.70 6.31 -34.26
CA LEU A 349 -22.90 7.07 -33.94
C LEU A 349 -24.00 6.07 -33.53
N VAL A 350 -24.51 6.18 -32.31
CA VAL A 350 -25.85 5.68 -31.96
C VAL A 350 -26.59 6.79 -31.24
N SER A 351 -27.51 7.42 -31.97
CA SER A 351 -28.52 8.29 -31.41
C SER A 351 -29.55 7.44 -30.65
N LEU A 352 -29.72 7.68 -29.36
CA LEU A 352 -30.97 7.35 -28.65
C LEU A 352 -31.26 8.44 -27.61
N PHE A 353 -32.42 9.09 -27.76
CA PHE A 353 -32.94 10.12 -26.85
C PHE A 353 -33.74 9.48 -25.69
N VAL A 354 -33.43 9.94 -24.48
CA VAL A 354 -34.31 10.29 -23.33
C VAL A 354 -34.92 9.17 -22.45
N LEU A 355 -34.54 9.19 -21.16
CA LEU A 355 -35.46 9.50 -20.07
C LEU A 355 -34.74 10.06 -18.83
N VAL A 356 -35.31 11.14 -18.32
CA VAL A 356 -34.91 11.97 -17.18
C VAL A 356 -35.02 11.19 -15.87
N PHE A 357 -34.00 11.28 -15.03
CA PHE A 357 -34.20 11.43 -13.59
C PHE A 357 -33.36 12.61 -13.10
N LEU A 358 -34.05 13.69 -12.73
CA LEU A 358 -33.56 14.64 -11.74
C LEU A 358 -33.18 13.83 -10.50
N ASN A 359 -31.89 13.66 -10.21
CA ASN A 359 -31.50 13.49 -8.81
C ASN A 359 -31.08 14.85 -8.28
N LYS A 360 -32.09 15.52 -7.71
CA LYS A 360 -32.04 16.81 -7.06
C LYS A 360 -31.56 16.64 -5.62
N THR A 361 -30.59 15.76 -5.38
CA THR A 361 -29.86 15.72 -4.14
C THR A 361 -28.40 15.98 -4.47
N LYS A 362 -27.96 17.13 -4.01
CA LYS A 362 -26.58 17.54 -3.85
C LYS A 362 -25.86 16.63 -2.82
N GLU A 363 -26.19 15.33 -2.75
CA GLU A 363 -25.63 14.41 -1.76
C GLU A 363 -24.49 13.60 -2.38
N MET A 364 -23.26 13.89 -2.00
CA MET A 364 -22.14 13.00 -2.32
C MET A 364 -22.05 11.94 -1.23
N LYS A 365 -22.10 10.68 -1.65
CA LYS A 365 -21.92 9.54 -0.74
C LYS A 365 -20.47 9.11 -0.81
N MET A 366 -19.86 8.79 0.32
CA MET A 366 -18.47 8.33 0.39
C MET A 366 -18.38 7.09 1.27
N GLN A 367 -17.41 6.25 0.93
CA GLN A 367 -17.13 5.00 1.62
C GLN A 367 -15.80 5.13 2.35
N ILE A 368 -15.81 4.93 3.67
CA ILE A 368 -14.64 5.14 4.52
C ILE A 368 -14.04 3.80 4.95
N ILE A 369 -12.72 3.72 4.85
CA ILE A 369 -11.91 2.72 5.55
C ILE A 369 -11.15 3.45 6.65
N LYS A 370 -11.43 3.09 7.90
CA LYS A 370 -10.46 3.32 8.97
C LYS A 370 -9.53 2.13 9.01
N TYR A 371 -8.23 2.37 9.05
CA TYR A 371 -7.24 1.30 9.13
C TYR A 371 -6.26 1.60 10.26
N ASN A 372 -6.33 0.77 11.31
CA ASN A 372 -5.30 0.73 12.36
C ASN A 372 -4.82 -0.74 12.53
N PRO A 373 -3.71 -1.13 11.89
CA PRO A 373 -3.11 -2.46 12.00
C PRO A 373 -2.55 -2.76 13.39
N ALA A 374 -2.20 -1.76 14.22
CA ALA A 374 -1.79 -2.02 15.60
C ALA A 374 -2.96 -2.43 16.50
N LEU A 375 -4.18 -1.97 16.17
CA LEU A 375 -5.41 -2.31 16.87
C LEU A 375 -6.26 -3.36 16.14
N PHE A 376 -5.89 -3.78 14.93
CA PHE A 376 -6.66 -4.68 14.06
C PHE A 376 -8.11 -4.23 13.87
N THR A 377 -8.32 -2.92 13.86
CA THR A 377 -9.63 -2.32 13.63
C THR A 377 -9.68 -1.79 12.21
N VAL A 378 -10.53 -2.42 11.42
CA VAL A 378 -11.10 -1.80 10.22
C VAL A 378 -12.53 -1.43 10.56
N SER A 379 -12.90 -0.16 10.40
CA SER A 379 -14.29 0.27 10.58
C SER A 379 -14.78 0.99 9.34
N PHE A 380 -16.02 0.69 9.00
CA PHE A 380 -16.69 1.19 7.81
C PHE A 380 -17.88 2.04 8.23
N THR A 381 -18.06 3.15 7.53
CA THR A 381 -19.31 3.89 7.63
C THR A 381 -19.63 4.53 6.29
N ARG A 382 -20.90 4.46 5.91
CA ARG A 382 -21.42 5.10 4.69
C ARG A 382 -22.04 6.42 5.09
N PHE A 383 -21.54 7.51 4.52
CA PHE A 383 -22.07 8.85 4.77
C PHE A 383 -22.64 9.46 3.50
N SER A 384 -23.59 10.37 3.67
CA SER A 384 -24.11 11.24 2.61
C SER A 384 -23.86 12.66 3.06
N ILE A 385 -23.08 13.44 2.31
CA ILE A 385 -22.86 14.86 2.57
C ILE A 385 -23.76 15.64 1.64
N ALA A 386 -24.73 16.35 2.20
CA ALA A 386 -25.49 17.34 1.47
C ALA A 386 -24.57 18.54 1.18
N THR A 387 -24.13 18.69 -0.07
CA THR A 387 -23.52 19.92 -0.56
C THR A 387 -24.57 21.04 -0.51
N THR A 388 -24.20 22.19 0.06
CA THR A 388 -25.07 23.37 0.10
C THR A 388 -25.01 24.14 -1.21
#